data_AF-A0A0P0V574-F1
#
_entry.id   AF-A0A0P0V574-F1
#
_cell.length_a   1.000
_cell.length_b   1.000
_cell.length_c   1.000
_cell.angle_alpha   90.00
_cell.angle_beta   90.00
_cell.angle_gamma   90.00
#
_symmetry.space_group_name_H-M   'P 1'
#
loop_
_entity.id
_entity.type
_entity.pdbx_description
1 polymer ?
#
loop_
_entity_poly.entity_id
_entity_poly.type
_entity_poly.pdbx_seq_one_letter_code
_entity_poly.pdbx_strand_id
1 'polypeptide(L)'
;MRRSHPMAQLLAAATTTTTPPCGGLLTARASASSPGCFLRALPRSRAMASASGADAAAAAVAPPSLLVFSGGTAFNGVVEELKKVTTRVAHVLPVSDDGGSTAEIVRVLGGPAVGDIRSRCLRLSDESTSEALSVRTLLGHRLPLDPSEAKLEWYQIVEGEHALWDGVSQPYRETIRAFLVYFHNEILRRSAEMFCFTNGR
;
A
#
# COMPACT_ATOMS: atom_id res chain seq x y z
N MET A 1 10.94 78.45 -10.37
CA MET A 1 11.35 78.38 -8.94
C MET A 1 11.49 76.89 -8.60
N ARG A 2 12.70 76.29 -8.70
CA ARG A 2 13.68 76.05 -7.60
C ARG A 2 12.98 75.40 -6.38
N ARG A 3 13.32 74.20 -5.87
CA ARG A 3 14.64 73.55 -5.65
C ARG A 3 14.36 72.11 -5.10
N SER A 4 14.92 71.04 -5.66
CA SER A 4 16.18 70.32 -5.30
C SER A 4 16.07 69.23 -4.19
N HIS A 5 16.41 67.99 -4.54
CA HIS A 5 16.91 66.92 -3.65
C HIS A 5 18.28 67.32 -3.02
N PRO A 6 18.74 66.72 -1.90
CA PRO A 6 19.64 65.53 -1.91
C PRO A 6 19.38 64.54 -0.73
N MET A 7 19.66 63.23 -0.78
CA MET A 7 20.93 62.47 -0.81
C MET A 7 21.79 62.50 0.49
N ALA A 8 21.79 61.37 1.22
CA ALA A 8 22.81 60.83 2.14
C ALA A 8 22.37 59.38 2.47
N GLN A 9 23.00 58.25 2.13
CA GLN A 9 24.39 57.78 2.11
C GLN A 9 25.03 57.67 3.51
N LEU A 10 25.09 56.43 4.07
CA LEU A 10 26.21 55.97 4.90
C LEU A 10 26.29 54.43 5.07
N LEU A 11 27.42 53.87 4.60
CA LEU A 11 28.25 52.70 5.00
C LEU A 11 27.61 51.43 5.62
N ALA A 12 27.83 50.18 5.14
CA ALA A 12 29.05 49.38 4.83
C ALA A 12 29.67 48.61 6.03
N ALA A 13 29.59 47.26 5.98
CA ALA A 13 30.56 46.24 6.46
C ALA A 13 29.88 44.84 6.30
N ALA A 14 30.25 43.90 5.42
CA ALA A 14 31.50 43.16 5.18
C ALA A 14 31.76 41.98 6.16
N THR A 15 31.73 40.76 5.59
CA THR A 15 32.43 39.51 5.99
C THR A 15 31.90 38.78 7.26
N THR A 16 31.85 37.46 7.40
CA THR A 16 32.70 36.35 6.94
C THR A 16 31.94 35.01 6.91
N THR A 17 32.33 34.16 5.96
CA THR A 17 32.18 32.70 5.88
C THR A 17 32.63 31.98 7.15
N THR A 18 31.97 30.89 7.58
CA THR A 18 32.60 29.69 8.19
C THR A 18 31.59 28.52 8.29
N THR A 19 31.75 27.51 7.44
CA THR A 19 31.40 26.09 7.69
C THR A 19 32.45 25.45 8.61
N PRO A 20 32.14 24.50 9.51
CA PRO A 20 32.46 23.07 9.27
C PRO A 20 31.63 22.08 10.17
N PRO A 21 31.99 20.79 10.31
CA PRO A 21 32.50 19.81 9.34
C PRO A 21 31.62 18.55 9.22
N CYS A 22 31.81 17.84 8.10
CA CYS A 22 31.50 16.42 7.93
C CYS A 22 32.42 15.55 8.80
N GLY A 23 31.87 14.49 9.40
CA GLY A 23 32.66 13.41 10.01
C GLY A 23 31.76 12.29 10.52
N GLY A 24 32.01 11.05 10.08
CA GLY A 24 31.41 9.86 10.69
C GLY A 24 31.04 8.74 9.73
N LEU A 25 32.00 8.24 8.96
CA LEU A 25 31.89 6.98 8.23
C LEU A 25 31.94 5.82 9.25
N LEU A 26 30.78 5.33 9.70
CA LEU A 26 30.67 4.12 10.51
C LEU A 26 30.45 2.92 9.60
N THR A 27 31.56 2.29 9.19
CA THR A 27 31.55 0.95 8.58
C THR A 27 31.19 -0.08 9.64
N ALA A 28 29.92 -0.50 9.68
CA ALA A 28 29.49 -1.66 10.45
C ALA A 28 30.00 -2.94 9.77
N ARG A 29 31.03 -3.56 10.36
CA ARG A 29 31.46 -4.93 10.06
C ARG A 29 30.35 -5.90 10.47
N ALA A 30 29.62 -6.44 9.50
CA ALA A 30 28.80 -7.63 9.71
C ALA A 30 29.70 -8.87 9.72
N SER A 31 29.89 -9.46 10.90
CA SER A 31 30.55 -10.76 11.06
C SER A 31 29.54 -11.86 10.70
N ALA A 32 29.70 -12.44 9.51
CA ALA A 32 29.02 -13.67 9.12
C ALA A 32 29.69 -14.86 9.81
N SER A 33 28.97 -15.56 10.68
CA SER A 33 29.39 -16.84 11.26
C SER A 33 28.25 -17.84 11.29
N SER A 34 28.19 -18.67 10.26
CA SER A 34 27.67 -20.05 10.24
C SER A 34 28.27 -20.71 9.00
N PRO A 35 28.68 -22.01 9.02
CA PRO A 35 27.85 -23.11 9.51
C PRO A 35 28.62 -24.24 10.25
N GLY A 36 28.06 -24.72 11.36
CA GLY A 36 28.49 -25.98 12.00
C GLY A 36 27.58 -27.14 11.57
N CYS A 37 27.87 -27.73 10.42
CA CYS A 37 27.24 -28.97 9.96
C CYS A 37 27.81 -30.16 10.75
N PHE A 38 27.13 -30.61 11.80
CA PHE A 38 27.46 -31.87 12.47
C PHE A 38 26.70 -33.03 11.81
N LEU A 39 27.35 -33.65 10.84
CA LEU A 39 27.05 -35.01 10.38
C LEU A 39 27.37 -35.99 11.50
N ARG A 40 26.36 -36.70 12.02
CA ARG A 40 26.59 -37.96 12.74
C ARG A 40 25.75 -39.06 12.11
N ALA A 41 26.46 -40.04 11.56
CA ALA A 41 25.92 -41.19 10.86
C ALA A 41 25.74 -42.40 11.80
N LEU A 42 24.68 -43.18 11.49
CA LEU A 42 24.47 -44.64 11.71
C LEU A 42 24.14 -45.15 13.14
N PRO A 43 23.48 -46.34 13.30
CA PRO A 43 23.16 -47.36 12.29
C PRO A 43 21.68 -47.82 12.20
N ARG A 44 21.44 -48.56 11.11
CA ARG A 44 20.23 -49.30 10.72
C ARG A 44 19.86 -50.35 11.78
N SER A 45 18.62 -50.34 12.25
CA SER A 45 17.95 -51.53 12.79
C SER A 45 16.76 -51.88 11.90
N ARG A 46 16.80 -53.11 11.43
CA ARG A 46 15.92 -53.76 10.47
C ARG A 46 14.82 -54.45 11.29
N ALA A 47 13.56 -54.07 11.10
CA ALA A 47 12.43 -54.81 11.66
C ALA A 47 11.34 -55.00 10.59
N MET A 48 10.76 -56.19 10.65
CA MET A 48 10.01 -56.91 9.63
C MET A 48 8.74 -56.23 9.12
N ALA A 49 8.44 -56.47 7.85
CA ALA A 49 7.13 -56.26 7.27
C ALA A 49 6.14 -57.32 7.80
N SER A 50 4.91 -56.90 8.05
CA SER A 50 3.73 -57.71 7.71
C SER A 50 2.70 -56.80 7.04
N ALA A 51 2.25 -57.22 5.87
CA ALA A 51 1.21 -56.58 5.10
C ALA A 51 -0.14 -57.18 5.50
N SER A 52 -1.14 -56.34 5.73
CA SER A 52 -2.49 -56.57 5.20
C SER A 52 -3.46 -55.46 5.61
N GLY A 53 -4.16 -54.92 4.62
CA GLY A 53 -5.53 -54.47 4.79
C GLY A 53 -5.71 -52.98 4.99
N ALA A 54 -6.20 -52.34 3.93
CA ALA A 54 -7.01 -51.11 3.94
C ALA A 54 -6.38 -49.87 4.59
N ASP A 55 -5.73 -49.06 3.76
CA ASP A 55 -6.18 -47.68 3.54
C ASP A 55 -5.38 -47.12 2.37
N ALA A 56 -5.94 -47.23 1.17
CA ALA A 56 -5.67 -46.24 0.14
C ALA A 56 -6.36 -44.95 0.57
N ALA A 57 -5.86 -44.35 1.65
CA ALA A 57 -6.13 -42.98 1.98
C ALA A 57 -5.70 -42.20 0.73
N ALA A 58 -6.68 -41.72 -0.02
CA ALA A 58 -6.47 -40.77 -1.10
C ALA A 58 -5.57 -39.69 -0.50
N ALA A 59 -4.28 -39.72 -0.87
CA ALA A 59 -3.31 -38.78 -0.36
C ALA A 59 -3.88 -37.42 -0.72
N ALA A 60 -4.39 -36.69 0.28
CA ALA A 60 -5.02 -35.41 0.06
C ALA A 60 -3.99 -34.53 -0.63
N VAL A 61 -4.10 -34.40 -1.95
CA VAL A 61 -3.14 -33.68 -2.77
C VAL A 61 -3.19 -32.26 -2.27
N ALA A 62 -2.09 -31.81 -1.66
CA ALA A 62 -2.02 -30.47 -1.12
C ALA A 62 -2.40 -29.46 -2.22
N PRO A 63 -3.18 -28.42 -1.89
CA PRO A 63 -3.62 -27.46 -2.90
C PRO A 63 -2.41 -26.85 -3.62
N PRO A 64 -2.47 -26.69 -4.96
CA PRO A 64 -1.33 -26.24 -5.74
C PRO A 64 -0.88 -24.84 -5.31
N SER A 65 0.42 -24.55 -5.34
CA SER A 65 0.92 -23.18 -5.26
C SER A 65 1.10 -22.58 -6.64
N LEU A 66 0.58 -21.36 -6.82
CA LEU A 66 0.59 -20.67 -8.11
C LEU A 66 1.30 -19.32 -7.99
N LEU A 67 2.08 -18.98 -9.00
CA LEU A 67 2.62 -17.64 -9.22
C LEU A 67 1.90 -17.05 -10.41
N VAL A 68 1.22 -15.93 -10.20
CA VAL A 68 0.43 -15.25 -11.23
C VAL A 68 1.05 -13.90 -11.50
N PHE A 69 1.53 -13.71 -12.73
CA PHE A 69 1.86 -12.40 -13.26
C PHE A 69 0.58 -11.81 -13.85
N SER A 70 0.02 -10.80 -13.18
CA SER A 70 -1.24 -10.18 -13.60
C SER A 70 -1.14 -8.68 -13.51
N GLY A 71 -1.66 -7.98 -14.51
CA GLY A 71 -1.90 -6.53 -14.45
C GLY A 71 -3.33 -6.21 -14.02
N GLY A 72 -3.84 -5.12 -14.62
CA GLY A 72 -5.14 -4.52 -14.35
C GLY A 72 -6.37 -5.41 -14.57
N THR A 73 -7.36 -4.94 -15.32
CA THR A 73 -8.71 -5.49 -15.20
C THR A 73 -8.90 -6.89 -15.77
N ALA A 74 -8.03 -7.33 -16.69
CA ALA A 74 -8.15 -8.62 -17.39
C ALA A 74 -8.18 -9.82 -16.44
N PHE A 75 -7.41 -9.79 -15.35
CA PHE A 75 -7.36 -10.90 -14.39
C PHE A 75 -8.46 -10.83 -13.31
N ASN A 76 -9.37 -9.85 -13.36
CA ASN A 76 -10.42 -9.69 -12.34
C ASN A 76 -11.35 -10.89 -12.25
N GLY A 77 -11.83 -11.38 -13.40
CA GLY A 77 -12.78 -12.51 -13.44
C GLY A 77 -12.14 -13.84 -13.02
N VAL A 78 -10.82 -13.98 -13.19
CA VAL A 78 -10.11 -15.24 -12.88
C VAL A 78 -9.82 -15.37 -11.38
N VAL A 79 -9.64 -14.26 -10.65
CA VAL A 79 -9.28 -14.31 -9.22
C VAL A 79 -10.31 -15.07 -8.39
N GLU A 80 -11.61 -14.82 -8.62
CA GLU A 80 -12.66 -15.47 -7.83
C GLU A 80 -12.74 -16.98 -8.11
N GLU A 81 -12.51 -17.39 -9.35
CA GLU A 81 -12.44 -18.82 -9.69
C GLU A 81 -11.17 -19.47 -9.12
N LEU A 82 -10.04 -18.74 -9.12
CA LEU A 82 -8.78 -19.24 -8.59
C LEU A 82 -8.85 -19.51 -7.08
N LYS A 83 -9.56 -18.68 -6.31
CA LYS A 83 -9.80 -18.86 -4.87
C LYS A 83 -10.48 -20.20 -4.56
N LYS A 84 -11.30 -20.73 -5.47
CA LYS A 84 -11.96 -22.05 -5.31
C LYS A 84 -11.01 -23.22 -5.51
N VAL A 85 -9.93 -23.01 -6.26
CA VAL A 85 -8.93 -24.05 -6.56
C VAL A 85 -7.82 -24.07 -5.52
N THR A 86 -7.31 -22.91 -5.13
CA THR A 86 -6.24 -22.78 -4.13
C THR A 86 -6.18 -21.37 -3.54
N THR A 87 -5.82 -21.30 -2.26
CA THR A 87 -5.51 -20.04 -1.58
C THR A 87 -4.01 -19.71 -1.61
N ARG A 88 -3.17 -20.62 -2.12
CA ARG A 88 -1.70 -20.46 -2.19
C ARG A 88 -1.30 -19.78 -3.49
N VAL A 89 -1.67 -18.52 -3.66
CA VAL A 89 -1.37 -17.74 -4.86
C VAL A 89 -0.50 -16.54 -4.53
N ALA A 90 0.65 -16.43 -5.19
CA ALA A 90 1.47 -15.23 -5.20
C ALA A 90 1.13 -14.40 -6.43
N HIS A 91 0.72 -13.15 -6.24
CA HIS A 91 0.42 -12.21 -7.33
C HIS A 91 1.58 -11.25 -7.54
N VAL A 92 2.08 -11.17 -8.76
CA VAL A 92 3.06 -10.17 -9.20
C VAL A 92 2.32 -9.14 -10.04
N LEU A 93 2.25 -7.92 -9.53
CA LEU A 93 1.50 -6.81 -10.12
C LEU A 93 2.46 -5.73 -10.63
N PRO A 94 2.24 -5.18 -11.84
CA PRO A 94 2.99 -4.03 -12.31
C PRO A 94 2.66 -2.80 -11.47
N VAL A 95 3.65 -1.91 -11.32
CA VAL A 95 3.52 -0.64 -10.57
C VAL A 95 3.71 0.59 -11.47
N SER A 96 3.60 0.39 -12.78
CA SER A 96 3.82 1.42 -13.80
C SER A 96 2.54 2.05 -14.34
N ASP A 97 1.36 1.57 -13.94
CA ASP A 97 0.07 2.11 -14.42
C ASP A 97 -0.32 3.39 -13.66
N ASP A 98 -0.01 4.54 -14.25
CA ASP A 98 -0.21 5.87 -13.67
C ASP A 98 -1.45 6.60 -14.20
N GLY A 99 -2.42 5.88 -14.76
CA GLY A 99 -3.66 6.48 -15.27
C GLY A 99 -4.67 6.90 -14.18
N GLY A 100 -5.52 7.87 -14.52
CA GLY A 100 -6.72 8.25 -13.77
C GLY A 100 -6.46 8.62 -12.30
N SER A 101 -7.26 8.06 -11.38
CA SER A 101 -7.15 8.33 -9.94
C SER A 101 -5.79 7.94 -9.35
N THR A 102 -5.07 6.99 -9.96
CA THR A 102 -3.74 6.58 -9.49
C THR A 102 -2.71 7.70 -9.71
N ALA A 103 -2.76 8.38 -10.86
CA ALA A 103 -1.93 9.54 -11.17
C ALA A 103 -2.04 10.62 -10.09
N GLU A 104 -3.29 10.98 -9.75
CA GLU A 104 -3.57 12.04 -8.78
C GLU A 104 -3.08 11.68 -7.37
N ILE A 105 -3.26 10.43 -6.95
CA ILE A 105 -2.76 9.95 -5.65
C ILE A 105 -1.22 9.98 -5.64
N VAL A 106 -0.56 9.49 -6.69
CA VAL A 106 0.91 9.49 -6.81
C VAL A 106 1.45 10.92 -6.88
N ARG A 107 0.75 11.85 -7.53
CA ARG A 107 1.10 13.28 -7.54
C ARG A 107 1.09 13.88 -6.13
N VAL A 108 0.23 13.39 -5.24
CA VAL A 108 0.12 13.88 -3.85
C VAL A 108 1.04 13.15 -2.88
N LEU A 109 1.13 11.82 -2.93
CA LEU A 109 1.93 11.04 -1.98
C LEU A 109 3.33 10.70 -2.48
N GLY A 110 3.55 10.74 -3.80
CA GLY A 110 4.68 10.10 -4.45
C GLY A 110 4.52 8.57 -4.49
N GLY A 111 5.61 7.88 -4.79
CA GLY A 111 5.67 6.42 -4.73
C GLY A 111 5.14 5.70 -6.00
N PRO A 112 5.02 4.37 -5.94
CA PRO A 112 4.56 3.56 -7.06
C PRO A 112 3.05 3.70 -7.31
N ALA A 113 2.60 3.32 -8.49
CA ALA A 113 1.18 3.18 -8.78
C ALA A 113 0.53 2.12 -7.86
N VAL A 114 -0.64 2.46 -7.31
CA VAL A 114 -1.36 1.63 -6.32
C VAL A 114 -2.66 1.01 -6.84
N GLY A 115 -3.11 1.38 -8.04
CA GLY A 115 -4.41 0.99 -8.59
C GLY A 115 -4.61 -0.53 -8.65
N ASP A 116 -3.67 -1.24 -9.26
CA ASP A 116 -3.73 -2.70 -9.40
C ASP A 116 -3.67 -3.41 -8.04
N ILE A 117 -2.84 -2.91 -7.12
CA ILE A 117 -2.76 -3.44 -5.75
C ILE A 117 -4.11 -3.32 -5.05
N ARG A 118 -4.74 -2.14 -5.07
CA ARG A 118 -6.09 -1.93 -4.52
C ARG A 118 -7.09 -2.92 -5.13
N SER A 119 -7.08 -3.02 -6.45
CA SER A 119 -7.91 -3.95 -7.23
C SER A 119 -7.80 -5.38 -6.70
N ARG A 120 -6.58 -5.85 -6.41
CA ARG A 120 -6.34 -7.24 -5.97
C ARG A 120 -6.66 -7.44 -4.50
N CYS A 121 -6.25 -6.52 -3.63
CA CYS A 121 -6.58 -6.58 -2.21
C CYS A 121 -8.09 -6.64 -1.99
N LEU A 122 -8.86 -5.86 -2.76
CA LEU A 122 -10.32 -5.89 -2.66
C LEU A 122 -10.89 -7.25 -3.04
N ARG A 123 -10.44 -7.87 -4.14
CA ARG A 123 -10.98 -9.17 -4.61
C ARG A 123 -10.52 -10.35 -3.76
N LEU A 124 -9.34 -10.24 -3.17
CA LEU A 124 -8.81 -11.23 -2.24
C LEU A 124 -9.26 -11.00 -0.79
N SER A 125 -10.01 -9.92 -0.50
CA SER A 125 -10.46 -9.63 0.84
C SER A 125 -11.38 -10.74 1.36
N ASP A 126 -11.40 -10.89 2.67
CA ASP A 126 -12.41 -11.72 3.32
C ASP A 126 -13.82 -11.14 3.08
N GLU A 127 -14.78 -12.06 2.96
CA GLU A 127 -16.21 -11.79 2.77
C GLU A 127 -17.06 -12.58 3.78
N SER A 128 -16.43 -13.22 4.78
CA SER A 128 -17.08 -14.13 5.72
C SER A 128 -17.96 -13.43 6.77
N THR A 129 -17.68 -12.16 7.07
CA THR A 129 -18.40 -11.39 8.11
C THR A 129 -19.04 -10.14 7.53
N SER A 130 -20.13 -9.69 8.17
CA SER A 130 -20.79 -8.43 7.80
C SER A 130 -19.84 -7.23 7.88
N GLU A 131 -18.93 -7.20 8.88
CA GLU A 131 -17.94 -6.14 9.02
C GLU A 131 -16.92 -6.17 7.87
N ALA A 132 -16.43 -7.36 7.48
CA ALA A 132 -15.52 -7.49 6.35
C ALA A 132 -16.15 -6.97 5.04
N LEU A 133 -17.44 -7.24 4.83
CA LEU A 133 -18.20 -6.70 3.70
C LEU A 133 -18.34 -5.16 3.77
N SER A 134 -18.61 -4.59 4.94
CA SER A 134 -18.66 -3.13 5.12
C SER A 134 -17.29 -2.48 4.85
N VAL A 135 -16.21 -3.03 5.39
CA VAL A 135 -14.83 -2.54 5.15
C VAL A 135 -14.45 -2.65 3.68
N ARG A 136 -14.78 -3.78 3.03
CA ARG A 136 -14.57 -3.96 1.58
C ARG A 136 -15.35 -2.92 0.78
N THR A 137 -16.59 -2.64 1.16
CA THR A 137 -17.44 -1.63 0.50
C THR A 137 -16.84 -0.24 0.62
N LEU A 138 -16.41 0.15 1.82
CA LEU A 138 -15.74 1.42 2.08
C LEU A 138 -14.45 1.58 1.26
N LEU A 139 -13.54 0.61 1.29
CA LEU A 139 -12.25 0.68 0.57
C LEU A 139 -12.41 0.48 -0.96
N GLY A 140 -13.50 -0.17 -1.36
CA GLY A 140 -13.93 -0.37 -2.74
C GLY A 140 -14.67 0.81 -3.35
N HIS A 141 -15.13 1.74 -2.51
CA HIS A 141 -15.89 2.90 -2.94
C HIS A 141 -15.11 3.77 -3.91
N ARG A 142 -15.83 4.38 -4.85
CA ARG A 142 -15.32 5.34 -5.81
C ARG A 142 -16.19 6.58 -5.74
N LEU A 143 -15.55 7.74 -5.57
CA LEU A 143 -16.25 9.01 -5.46
C LEU A 143 -17.07 9.32 -6.74
N PRO A 144 -18.11 10.15 -6.64
CA PRO A 144 -18.89 10.63 -7.78
C PRO A 144 -18.04 11.21 -8.92
N LEU A 145 -18.66 11.28 -10.11
CA LEU A 145 -18.04 11.90 -11.28
C LEU A 145 -18.10 13.42 -11.23
N ASP A 146 -19.08 14.00 -10.55
CA ASP A 146 -19.15 15.45 -10.36
C ASP A 146 -18.09 15.89 -9.33
N PRO A 147 -17.21 16.85 -9.66
CA PRO A 147 -16.16 17.28 -8.75
C PRO A 147 -16.65 17.88 -7.43
N SER A 148 -17.80 18.58 -7.45
CA SER A 148 -18.34 19.26 -6.28
C SER A 148 -18.96 18.24 -5.32
N GLU A 149 -19.74 17.30 -5.85
CA GLU A 149 -20.29 16.18 -5.09
C GLU A 149 -19.18 15.29 -4.53
N ALA A 150 -18.17 14.95 -5.34
CA ALA A 150 -17.04 14.13 -4.92
C ALA A 150 -16.25 14.76 -3.78
N LYS A 151 -16.03 16.08 -3.83
CA LYS A 151 -15.35 16.82 -2.77
C LYS A 151 -16.18 16.87 -1.49
N LEU A 152 -17.49 17.11 -1.59
CA LEU A 152 -18.39 17.10 -0.44
C LEU A 152 -18.42 15.73 0.24
N GLU A 153 -18.59 14.67 -0.54
CA GLU A 153 -18.63 13.30 -0.04
C GLU A 153 -17.29 12.89 0.60
N TRP A 154 -16.16 13.29 -0.02
CA TRP A 154 -14.84 13.08 0.58
C TRP A 154 -14.73 13.68 1.99
N TYR A 155 -15.21 14.91 2.20
CA TYR A 155 -15.17 15.53 3.53
C TYR A 155 -16.01 14.74 4.54
N GLN A 156 -17.23 14.35 4.18
CA GLN A 156 -18.10 13.54 5.04
C GLN A 156 -17.44 12.19 5.43
N ILE A 157 -16.72 11.56 4.49
CA ILE A 157 -16.00 10.32 4.76
C ILE A 157 -14.84 10.57 5.74
N VAL A 158 -14.04 11.61 5.54
CA VAL A 158 -12.90 11.96 6.42
C VAL A 158 -13.39 12.33 7.83
N GLU A 159 -14.47 13.09 7.94
CA GLU A 159 -15.12 13.48 9.20
C GLU A 159 -15.75 12.29 9.94
N GLY A 160 -16.03 11.20 9.22
CA GLY A 160 -16.59 9.99 9.82
C GLY A 160 -18.12 9.98 9.87
N GLU A 161 -18.78 10.91 9.16
CA GLU A 161 -20.24 11.09 9.17
C GLU A 161 -20.94 10.38 8.01
N HIS A 162 -20.18 9.93 7.01
CA HIS A 162 -20.74 9.26 5.84
C HIS A 162 -21.26 7.84 6.13
N ALA A 163 -22.36 7.44 5.48
CA ALA A 163 -23.00 6.13 5.65
C ALA A 163 -22.09 4.93 5.28
N LEU A 164 -21.00 5.15 4.54
CA LEU A 164 -20.01 4.09 4.27
C LEU A 164 -19.33 3.54 5.53
N TRP A 165 -19.42 4.26 6.65
CA TRP A 165 -18.92 3.79 7.94
C TRP A 165 -19.88 2.82 8.65
N ASP A 166 -21.08 2.61 8.12
CA ASP A 166 -22.08 1.72 8.70
C ASP A 166 -21.59 0.25 8.67
N GLY A 167 -21.65 -0.40 9.82
CA GLY A 167 -21.16 -1.77 10.01
C GLY A 167 -19.64 -1.91 10.16
N VAL A 168 -18.87 -0.82 10.11
CA VAL A 168 -17.43 -0.81 10.43
C VAL A 168 -17.25 -0.50 11.92
N SER A 169 -16.58 -1.39 12.67
CA SER A 169 -16.34 -1.18 14.10
C SER A 169 -15.40 0.00 14.35
N GLN A 170 -15.43 0.51 15.58
CA GLN A 170 -14.62 1.65 16.00
C GLN A 170 -13.11 1.46 15.77
N PRO A 171 -12.47 0.32 16.11
CA PRO A 171 -11.03 0.14 15.85
C PRO A 171 -10.65 0.25 14.38
N TYR A 172 -11.45 -0.35 13.49
CA TYR A 172 -11.24 -0.23 12.04
C TYR A 172 -11.49 1.19 11.55
N ARG A 173 -12.56 1.83 12.03
CA ARG A 173 -12.91 3.22 11.70
C ARG A 173 -11.77 4.17 12.07
N GLU A 174 -11.24 4.09 13.28
CA GLU A 174 -10.12 4.92 13.75
C GLU A 174 -8.87 4.70 12.90
N THR A 175 -8.53 3.43 12.62
CA THR A 175 -7.35 3.06 11.83
C THR A 175 -7.45 3.60 10.41
N ILE A 176 -8.55 3.33 9.70
CA ILE A 176 -8.74 3.76 8.31
C ILE A 176 -8.80 5.28 8.23
N ARG A 177 -9.54 5.94 9.13
CA ARG A 177 -9.65 7.41 9.15
C ARG A 177 -8.31 8.09 9.40
N ALA A 178 -7.43 7.52 10.22
CA ALA A 178 -6.10 8.08 10.42
C ALA A 178 -5.33 8.22 9.09
N PHE A 179 -5.40 7.21 8.22
CA PHE A 179 -4.79 7.27 6.89
C PHE A 179 -5.50 8.27 5.96
N LEU A 180 -6.83 8.35 5.99
CA LEU A 180 -7.60 9.30 5.17
C LEU A 180 -7.32 10.76 5.57
N VAL A 181 -7.26 11.04 6.88
CA VAL A 181 -6.89 12.35 7.42
C VAL A 181 -5.45 12.70 7.05
N TYR A 182 -4.52 11.75 7.16
CA TYR A 182 -3.15 11.95 6.71
C TYR A 182 -3.09 12.34 5.23
N PHE A 183 -3.76 11.57 4.36
CA PHE A 183 -3.80 11.87 2.92
C PHE A 183 -4.44 13.23 2.64
N HIS A 184 -5.53 13.58 3.34
CA HIS A 184 -6.16 14.89 3.19
C HIS A 184 -5.20 16.03 3.54
N ASN A 185 -4.39 15.88 4.59
CA ASN A 185 -3.36 16.87 4.93
C ASN A 185 -2.30 17.00 3.82
N GLU A 186 -1.91 15.90 3.18
CA GLU A 186 -0.97 15.94 2.05
C GLU A 186 -1.57 16.65 0.82
N ILE A 187 -2.87 16.47 0.56
CA ILE A 187 -3.60 17.26 -0.46
C ILE A 187 -3.47 18.76 -0.18
N LEU A 188 -3.71 19.18 1.07
CA LEU A 188 -3.67 20.60 1.45
C LEU A 188 -2.26 21.20 1.41
N ARG A 189 -1.23 20.39 1.66
CA ARG A 189 0.18 20.84 1.64
C ARG A 189 0.70 21.12 0.23
N ARG A 190 0.18 20.45 -0.79
CA ARG A 190 0.61 20.62 -2.18
C ARG A 190 -0.31 21.60 -2.90
N SER A 191 0.01 22.89 -2.82
CA SER A 191 -0.80 24.00 -3.36
C SER A 191 -0.60 24.30 -4.85
N ALA A 192 0.33 23.63 -5.53
CA ALA A 192 0.70 23.95 -6.91
C ALA A 192 -0.44 23.68 -7.91
N GLU A 193 -1.22 22.62 -7.67
CA GLU A 193 -2.35 22.23 -8.52
C GLU A 193 -3.47 21.65 -7.67
N MET A 194 -4.71 22.09 -7.92
CA MET A 194 -5.89 21.63 -7.21
C MET A 194 -6.08 20.12 -7.37
N PHE A 195 -6.31 19.41 -6.27
CA PHE A 195 -6.56 17.97 -6.31
C PHE A 195 -7.88 17.64 -6.99
N CYS A 196 -7.84 16.72 -7.95
CA CYS A 196 -9.03 16.24 -8.64
C CYS A 196 -9.68 15.09 -7.86
N PHE A 197 -10.83 15.35 -7.23
CA PHE A 197 -11.58 14.34 -6.47
C PHE A 197 -12.37 13.36 -7.34
N THR A 198 -12.48 13.62 -8.64
CA THR A 198 -13.24 12.73 -9.55
C THR A 198 -12.47 11.46 -9.84
N ASN A 199 -13.18 10.38 -10.19
CA ASN A 199 -12.56 9.21 -10.77
C ASN A 199 -11.87 9.61 -12.08
N GLY A 200 -10.56 9.84 -12.04
CA GLY A 200 -9.77 10.18 -13.22
C GLY A 200 -10.05 9.20 -14.36
N ARG A 201 -10.36 9.76 -15.54
CA ARG A 201 -10.41 9.01 -16.79
C ARG A 201 -9.01 8.87 -17.38
#